data_AF-A0A3D3PRD1-F1
#
_entry.id   AF-A0A3D3PRD1-F1
#
_cell.length_a   1.000
_cell.length_b   1.000
_cell.length_c   1.000
_cell.angle_alpha   90.00
_cell.angle_beta   90.00
_cell.angle_gamma   90.00
#
_symmetry.space_group_name_H-M   'P 1'
#
loop_
_entity.id
_entity.type
_entity.pdbx_description
1 polymer ?
#
loop_
_entity_poly.entity_id
_entity_poly.type
_entity_poly.pdbx_seq_one_letter_code
_entity_poly.pdbx_strand_id
1 'polypeptide(L)'
;AVVGSADAAQALSRLLRAQGSSTQVEYGEAALCAVASAPQCDAVMAAIVGAAGLAPTLAAARAGKKILLANKEALVMSGRLFMDTVTANGATLLPIDSEHNAIFQCLPHGYQRLPANQGVARILLTASGGPFLTRAV
;
A
#
# COMPACT_ATOMS: atom_id res chain seq x y z
N ALA A 1 2.47 -13.17 -12.23
CA ALA A 1 3.36 -13.05 -11.07
C ALA A 1 4.48 -12.09 -11.42
N VAL A 2 4.97 -11.30 -10.46
CA VAL A 2 6.11 -10.41 -10.68
C VAL A 2 7.14 -10.68 -9.59
N VAL A 3 8.41 -10.79 -9.98
CA VAL A 3 9.53 -11.02 -9.06
C VAL A 3 10.63 -9.97 -9.24
N GLY A 4 11.57 -9.91 -8.30
CA GLY A 4 12.58 -8.84 -8.27
C GLY A 4 13.62 -8.89 -9.39
N SER A 5 13.91 -10.07 -9.96
CA SER A 5 14.99 -10.25 -10.94
C SER A 5 14.61 -11.17 -12.10
N ALA A 6 15.32 -11.03 -13.23
CA ALA A 6 15.14 -11.88 -14.39
C ALA A 6 15.43 -13.36 -14.10
N ASP A 7 16.48 -13.65 -13.33
CA ASP A 7 16.84 -15.02 -12.94
C ASP A 7 15.74 -15.67 -12.09
N ALA A 8 15.18 -14.92 -11.14
CA ALA A 8 14.04 -15.37 -10.35
C ALA A 8 12.81 -15.62 -11.23
N ALA A 9 12.57 -14.79 -12.26
CA ALA A 9 11.45 -14.96 -13.16
C ALA A 9 11.60 -16.22 -14.01
N GLN A 10 12.81 -16.51 -14.51
CA GLN A 10 13.10 -17.75 -15.23
C GLN A 10 12.94 -18.98 -14.34
N ALA A 11 13.44 -18.93 -13.11
CA ALA A 11 13.30 -20.00 -12.14
C ALA A 11 11.82 -20.27 -11.82
N LEU A 12 11.06 -19.22 -11.47
CA LEU A 12 9.64 -19.34 -11.14
C LEU A 12 8.81 -19.81 -12.34
N SER A 13 9.12 -19.35 -13.55
CA SER A 13 8.45 -19.80 -14.78
C SER A 13 8.59 -21.29 -15.00
N ARG A 14 9.79 -21.86 -14.79
CA ARG A 14 10.02 -23.30 -14.90
C ARG A 14 9.22 -24.08 -13.87
N LEU A 15 9.22 -23.63 -12.62
CA LEU A 15 8.47 -24.26 -11.53
C LEU A 15 6.96 -24.26 -11.82
N LEU A 16 6.41 -23.13 -12.25
CA LEU A 16 4.98 -23.02 -12.56
C LEU A 16 4.57 -23.88 -13.75
N ARG A 17 5.38 -23.93 -14.81
CA ARG A 17 5.11 -24.81 -15.96
C ARG A 17 5.16 -26.28 -15.60
N ALA A 18 6.12 -26.68 -14.76
CA ALA A 18 6.21 -28.06 -14.26
C ALA A 18 4.97 -28.47 -13.44
N GLN A 19 4.25 -27.51 -12.86
CA GLN A 19 2.99 -27.70 -12.14
C GLN A 19 1.74 -27.47 -13.03
N GLY A 20 1.91 -27.29 -14.35
CA GLY A 20 0.80 -27.07 -15.28
C GLY A 20 0.12 -25.69 -15.17
N SER A 21 0.74 -24.71 -14.49
CA SER A 21 0.19 -23.36 -14.35
C SER A 21 0.46 -22.50 -15.59
N SER A 22 -0.56 -21.79 -16.07
CA SER A 22 -0.49 -20.83 -17.17
C SER A 22 -0.11 -19.41 -16.73
N THR A 23 0.29 -19.23 -15.47
CA THR A 23 0.62 -17.92 -14.91
C THR A 23 1.79 -17.29 -15.65
N GLN A 24 1.59 -16.09 -16.20
CA GLN A 24 2.65 -15.26 -16.79
C GLN A 24 3.56 -14.72 -15.68
N VAL A 25 4.87 -14.80 -15.87
CA VAL A 25 5.87 -14.34 -14.90
C VAL A 25 6.68 -13.21 -15.51
N GLU A 26 6.65 -12.06 -14.86
CA GLU A 26 7.39 -10.85 -15.23
C GLU A 26 8.36 -10.47 -14.10
N TYR A 27 9.20 -9.45 -14.32
CA TYR A 27 10.12 -8.97 -13.29
C TYR A 27 10.33 -7.46 -13.29
N GLY A 28 10.79 -6.95 -12.14
CA GLY A 28 11.20 -5.56 -11.96
C GLY A 28 10.05 -4.59 -11.69
N GLU A 29 10.42 -3.32 -11.48
CA GLU A 29 9.48 -2.27 -11.07
C GLU A 29 8.43 -1.96 -12.13
N ALA A 30 8.80 -1.92 -13.42
CA ALA A 30 7.86 -1.67 -14.50
C ALA A 30 6.74 -2.71 -14.53
N ALA A 31 7.07 -3.99 -14.32
CA ALA A 31 6.10 -5.07 -14.23
C ALA A 31 5.22 -4.96 -12.96
N LEU A 32 5.79 -4.54 -11.83
CA LEU A 32 5.03 -4.26 -10.60
C LEU A 32 4.00 -3.14 -10.82
N CYS A 33 4.41 -2.05 -11.46
CA CYS A 33 3.51 -0.95 -11.83
C CYS A 33 2.41 -1.44 -12.77
N ALA A 34 2.76 -2.21 -13.81
CA ALA A 34 1.81 -2.73 -14.78
C ALA A 34 0.73 -3.62 -14.13
N VAL A 35 1.13 -4.53 -13.24
CA VAL A 35 0.16 -5.40 -12.54
C VAL A 35 -0.69 -4.61 -11.54
N ALA A 36 -0.12 -3.62 -10.85
CA ALA A 36 -0.84 -2.79 -9.89
C ALA A 36 -1.88 -1.86 -10.55
N SER A 37 -1.64 -1.43 -11.80
CA SER A 37 -2.58 -0.61 -12.57
C SER A 37 -3.50 -1.42 -13.49
N ALA A 38 -3.37 -2.75 -13.53
CA ALA A 38 -4.04 -3.58 -14.53
C ALA A 38 -5.58 -3.43 -14.47
N PRO A 39 -6.29 -3.36 -15.62
CA PRO A 39 -7.74 -3.19 -15.64
C PRO A 39 -8.51 -4.23 -14.83
N GLN A 40 -8.05 -5.50 -14.87
CA GLN A 40 -8.62 -6.64 -14.16
C GLN A 40 -8.33 -6.66 -12.65
N CYS A 41 -7.55 -5.72 -12.13
CA CYS A 41 -7.23 -5.61 -10.71
C CYS A 41 -8.11 -4.55 -10.07
N ASP A 42 -9.00 -4.93 -9.15
CA ASP A 42 -9.88 -3.98 -8.46
C ASP A 42 -9.22 -3.35 -7.22
N ALA A 43 -8.39 -4.14 -6.54
CA ALA A 43 -7.76 -3.76 -5.29
C ALA A 43 -6.29 -4.20 -5.23
N VAL A 44 -5.46 -3.35 -4.61
CA VAL A 44 -4.02 -3.54 -4.49
C VAL A 44 -3.62 -3.52 -3.01
N MET A 45 -3.08 -4.64 -2.52
CA MET A 45 -2.41 -4.70 -1.22
C MET A 45 -0.98 -4.16 -1.35
N ALA A 46 -0.78 -2.92 -0.93
CA ALA A 46 0.50 -2.23 -0.96
C ALA A 46 1.32 -2.57 0.30
N ALA A 47 1.98 -3.74 0.26
CA ALA A 47 2.77 -4.29 1.37
C ALA A 47 4.29 -4.35 1.11
N ILE A 48 4.75 -3.86 -0.04
CA ILE A 48 6.19 -3.69 -0.29
C ILE A 48 6.68 -2.54 0.58
N VAL A 49 7.63 -2.78 1.48
CA VAL A 49 8.16 -1.78 2.43
C VAL A 49 9.15 -0.81 1.78
N GLY A 50 9.33 0.36 2.39
CA GLY A 50 10.31 1.36 1.97
C GLY A 50 9.97 2.02 0.62
N ALA A 51 10.98 2.65 0.00
CA ALA A 51 10.81 3.43 -1.23
C ALA A 51 10.39 2.58 -2.44
N ALA A 52 10.78 1.29 -2.47
CA ALA A 52 10.46 0.38 -3.56
C ALA A 52 8.95 0.14 -3.74
N GLY A 53 8.14 0.35 -2.69
CA GLY A 53 6.69 0.25 -2.77
C GLY A 53 6.03 1.48 -3.39
N LEU A 54 6.72 2.62 -3.51
CA LEU A 54 6.09 3.87 -3.89
C LEU A 54 5.61 3.88 -5.34
N ALA A 55 6.47 3.51 -6.29
CA ALA A 55 6.14 3.49 -7.72
C ALA A 55 4.89 2.64 -8.03
N PRO A 56 4.81 1.35 -7.62
CA PRO A 56 3.61 0.54 -7.90
C PRO A 56 2.37 1.04 -7.16
N THR A 57 2.51 1.61 -5.95
CA THR A 57 1.37 2.16 -5.22
C THR A 57 0.84 3.44 -5.89
N LEU A 58 1.71 4.30 -6.43
CA LEU A 58 1.30 5.45 -7.23
C LEU A 58 0.66 5.02 -8.55
N ALA A 59 1.14 3.95 -9.19
CA ALA A 59 0.51 3.40 -10.40
C ALA A 59 -0.93 2.92 -10.10
N ALA A 60 -1.14 2.23 -8.98
CA ALA A 60 -2.47 1.87 -8.51
C ALA A 60 -3.36 3.09 -8.23
N ALA A 61 -2.81 4.14 -7.60
CA ALA A 61 -3.54 5.39 -7.34
C ALA A 61 -3.95 6.09 -8.64
N ARG A 62 -3.04 6.20 -9.61
CA ARG A 62 -3.33 6.78 -10.94
C ARG A 62 -4.41 6.00 -11.69
N ALA A 63 -4.45 4.68 -11.50
CA ALA A 63 -5.47 3.83 -12.12
C ALA A 63 -6.80 3.78 -11.32
N GLY A 64 -6.98 4.63 -10.31
CA GLY A 64 -8.23 4.73 -9.54
C GLY A 64 -8.53 3.51 -8.66
N LYS A 65 -7.52 2.71 -8.31
CA LYS A 65 -7.72 1.43 -7.60
C LYS A 65 -8.11 1.63 -6.13
N LYS A 66 -8.63 0.56 -5.53
CA LYS A 66 -8.73 0.45 -4.07
C LYS A 66 -7.38 -0.02 -3.50
N ILE A 67 -6.68 0.87 -2.83
CA ILE A 67 -5.34 0.64 -2.27
C ILE A 67 -5.49 0.33 -0.78
N LEU A 68 -4.99 -0.84 -0.39
CA LEU A 68 -4.86 -1.29 0.99
C LEU A 68 -3.40 -1.03 1.41
N LEU A 69 -3.15 0.07 2.11
CA LEU A 69 -1.81 0.54 2.40
C LEU A 69 -1.28 -0.02 3.72
N ALA A 70 -0.29 -0.91 3.63
CA ALA A 70 0.47 -1.43 4.76
C ALA A 70 1.88 -0.81 4.87
N ASN A 71 2.35 -0.12 3.82
CA ASN A 71 3.60 0.64 3.82
C ASN A 71 3.36 2.07 4.33
N LYS A 72 3.85 2.37 5.54
CA LYS A 72 3.79 3.72 6.13
C LYS A 72 4.84 4.66 5.54
N GLU A 73 6.00 4.14 5.14
CA GLU A 73 7.11 4.92 4.58
C GLU A 73 6.71 5.68 3.31
N ALA A 74 5.82 5.12 2.48
CA ALA A 74 5.30 5.77 1.29
C ALA A 74 4.57 7.08 1.62
N LEU A 75 3.73 7.09 2.67
CA LEU A 75 3.07 8.31 3.14
C LEU A 75 4.03 9.26 3.87
N VAL A 76 5.00 8.73 4.62
CA VAL A 76 6.00 9.56 5.30
C VAL A 76 6.87 10.33 4.30
N MET A 77 7.32 9.66 3.23
CA MET A 77 8.22 10.26 2.23
C MET A 77 7.49 11.13 1.20
N SER A 78 6.26 10.76 0.84
CA SER A 78 5.58 11.33 -0.34
C SER A 78 4.11 11.65 -0.09
N GLY A 79 3.71 11.85 1.16
CA GLY A 79 2.31 11.96 1.58
C GLY A 79 1.48 12.94 0.75
N ARG A 80 2.00 14.14 0.46
CA ARG A 80 1.27 15.13 -0.36
C ARG A 80 1.04 14.64 -1.79
N LEU A 81 2.11 14.23 -2.47
CA LEU A 81 2.04 13.69 -3.84
C LEU A 81 1.07 12.51 -3.93
N PHE A 82 1.16 11.61 -2.95
CA PHE A 82 0.34 10.41 -2.91
C PHE A 82 -1.14 10.74 -2.70
N MET A 83 -1.46 11.59 -1.71
CA MET A 83 -2.84 12.01 -1.43
C MET A 83 -3.46 12.84 -2.56
N ASP A 84 -2.68 13.70 -3.20
CA ASP A 84 -3.11 14.46 -4.37
C ASP A 84 -3.43 13.52 -5.53
N THR A 85 -2.58 12.50 -5.77
CA THR A 85 -2.81 11.48 -6.80
C THR A 85 -4.07 10.66 -6.52
N VAL A 86 -4.27 10.21 -5.28
CA VAL A 86 -5.46 9.46 -4.88
C VAL A 86 -6.72 10.28 -5.15
N THR A 87 -6.72 11.56 -4.78
CA THR A 87 -7.86 12.46 -4.95
C THR A 87 -8.13 12.75 -6.43
N ALA A 88 -7.09 13.07 -7.21
CA ALA A 88 -7.21 13.42 -8.62
C ALA A 88 -7.73 12.27 -9.51
N ASN A 89 -7.49 11.02 -9.11
CA ASN A 89 -7.84 9.84 -9.90
C ASN A 89 -9.00 9.03 -9.29
N GLY A 90 -9.64 9.53 -8.23
CA GLY A 90 -10.76 8.84 -7.58
C GLY A 90 -10.40 7.50 -6.94
N ALA A 91 -9.12 7.29 -6.62
CA ALA A 91 -8.69 6.07 -5.95
C ALA A 91 -9.20 6.03 -4.50
N THR A 92 -9.36 4.82 -3.97
CA THR A 92 -9.70 4.63 -2.56
C THR A 92 -8.46 4.23 -1.79
N LEU A 93 -8.14 4.94 -0.71
CA LEU A 93 -7.01 4.60 0.17
C LEU A 93 -7.50 4.16 1.54
N LEU A 94 -7.21 2.90 1.90
CA LEU A 94 -7.55 2.29 3.18
C LEU A 94 -6.27 1.95 3.96
N PRO A 95 -6.15 2.36 5.23
CA PRO A 95 -5.01 1.99 6.07
C PRO A 95 -5.12 0.53 6.53
N ILE A 96 -4.01 -0.20 6.47
CA ILE A 96 -3.90 -1.57 7.02
C ILE A 96 -3.06 -1.59 8.31
N ASP A 97 -2.15 -0.63 8.47
CA ASP A 97 -1.36 -0.48 9.68
C ASP A 97 -2.27 -0.30 10.92
N SER A 98 -1.90 -0.94 12.03
CA SER A 98 -2.84 -1.29 13.11
C SER A 98 -3.45 -0.05 13.78
N GLU A 99 -2.62 0.94 14.07
CA GLU A 99 -3.01 2.18 14.72
C GLU A 99 -3.83 3.06 13.77
N HIS A 100 -3.42 3.15 12.51
CA HIS A 100 -4.14 3.92 11.49
C HIS A 100 -5.51 3.32 11.19
N ASN A 101 -5.60 1.99 11.14
CA ASN A 101 -6.86 1.28 10.95
C ASN A 101 -7.76 1.36 12.19
N ALA A 102 -7.21 1.35 13.41
CA ALA A 102 -7.96 1.60 14.63
C ALA A 102 -8.59 3.00 14.62
N ILE A 103 -7.81 4.02 14.24
CA ILE A 103 -8.33 5.39 14.04
C ILE A 103 -9.43 5.37 12.99
N PHE A 104 -9.21 4.73 11.84
CA PHE A 104 -10.18 4.68 10.74
C PHE A 104 -11.53 4.07 11.16
N GLN A 105 -11.50 3.00 11.94
CA GLN A 105 -12.71 2.33 12.46
C GLN A 105 -13.49 3.20 13.47
N CYS A 106 -12.81 4.10 14.18
CA CYS A 106 -13.44 5.01 15.13
C CYS A 106 -14.02 6.28 14.46
N LEU A 107 -13.70 6.55 13.20
CA LEU A 107 -14.19 7.74 12.51
C LEU A 107 -15.66 7.57 12.07
N PRO A 108 -16.44 8.67 11.99
CA PRO A 108 -17.80 8.61 11.48
C PRO A 108 -17.88 8.02 10.06
N HIS A 109 -18.97 7.32 9.75
CA HIS A 109 -19.23 6.89 8.39
C HIS A 109 -19.27 8.08 7.43
N GLY A 110 -18.62 7.94 6.27
CA GLY A 110 -18.54 9.02 5.29
C GLY A 110 -17.52 10.11 5.64
N TYR A 111 -16.54 9.80 6.50
CA TYR A 111 -15.53 10.77 6.89
C TYR A 111 -14.77 11.37 5.69
N GLN A 112 -14.92 12.68 5.47
CA GLN A 112 -14.40 13.40 4.31
C GLN A 112 -12.97 13.91 4.53
N ARG A 113 -12.24 13.32 5.48
CA ARG A 113 -10.86 13.72 5.81
C ARG A 113 -10.73 15.18 6.27
N LEU A 114 -11.78 15.70 6.91
CA LEU A 114 -11.86 17.03 7.52
C LEU A 114 -12.12 16.88 9.03
N PRO A 115 -11.07 16.77 9.87
CA PRO A 115 -11.20 16.39 11.28
C PRO A 115 -12.08 17.36 12.09
N ALA A 116 -11.82 18.67 11.95
CA ALA A 116 -12.50 19.70 12.72
C ALA A 116 -14.00 19.78 12.42
N ASN A 117 -14.39 19.50 11.18
CA ASN A 117 -15.77 19.62 10.72
C ASN A 117 -16.61 18.37 11.02
N GLN A 118 -16.00 17.32 11.58
CA GLN A 118 -16.64 16.03 11.83
C GLN A 118 -16.44 15.53 13.26
N GLY A 119 -16.24 16.46 14.21
CA GLY A 119 -16.24 16.16 15.64
C GLY A 119 -14.98 15.49 16.19
N VAL A 120 -13.90 15.41 15.42
CA VAL A 120 -12.63 14.85 15.89
C VAL A 120 -11.84 15.93 16.64
N ALA A 121 -11.83 15.86 17.97
CA ALA A 121 -11.10 16.80 18.81
C ALA A 121 -9.60 16.46 18.94
N ARG A 122 -9.25 15.16 18.99
CA ARG A 122 -7.87 14.67 19.13
C ARG A 122 -7.73 13.24 18.63
N ILE A 123 -6.50 12.85 18.28
CA ILE A 123 -6.10 11.46 18.01
C ILE A 123 -5.20 10.98 19.15
N LEU A 124 -5.45 9.78 19.65
CA LEU A 124 -4.58 9.08 20.59
C LEU A 124 -3.83 7.98 19.85
N LEU A 125 -2.55 8.19 19.58
CA LEU A 125 -1.71 7.20 18.92
C LEU A 125 -1.03 6.33 19.98
N THR A 126 -1.47 5.09 20.11
CA THR A 126 -0.88 4.12 21.04
C THR A 126 0.43 3.57 20.49
N ALA A 127 1.37 3.29 21.37
CA ALA A 127 2.63 2.61 21.03
C ALA A 127 2.95 1.59 22.11
N SER A 128 3.60 0.48 21.74
CA SER A 128 4.01 -0.55 22.70
C SER A 128 5.13 -0.10 23.65
N GLY A 129 5.84 0.98 23.29
CA GLY A 129 7.04 1.47 24.00
C GLY A 129 8.33 0.71 23.64
N GLY A 130 8.24 -0.41 22.94
CA GLY A 130 9.39 -1.20 22.51
C GLY A 130 10.23 -1.79 23.67
N PRO A 131 11.36 -2.44 23.35
CA PRO A 131 12.17 -3.14 24.36
C PRO A 131 12.91 -2.22 25.33
N PHE A 132 12.91 -0.90 25.11
CA PHE A 132 13.67 0.07 25.89
C PHE A 132 12.79 1.06 26.68
N LEU A 133 11.49 0.82 26.80
CA LEU A 133 10.56 1.71 27.50
C LEU A 133 11.03 2.07 28.92
N THR A 134 11.62 1.11 29.64
CA THR A 134 12.09 1.28 31.02
C THR A 134 13.61 1.34 31.13
N ARG A 135 14.33 1.53 30.02
CA ARG A 135 15.79 1.63 30.03
C ARG A 135 16.21 2.95 30.69
N ALA A 136 17.02 2.86 31.74
CA ALA A 136 17.63 4.05 32.35
C ALA A 136 18.56 4.74 31.33
N VAL A 137 18.46 6.07 31.26
CA VAL A 137 19.25 6.95 30.38
C VAL A 137 20.46 7.49 31.15
#